data_AF-A0AA43RIU3-F1
#
_entry.id   AF-A0AA43RIU3-F1
#
_cell.length_a   1.000
_cell.length_b   1.000
_cell.length_c   1.000
_cell.angle_alpha   90.00
_cell.angle_beta   90.00
_cell.angle_gamma   90.00
#
_symmetry.space_group_name_H-M   'P 1'
#
loop_
_entity.id
_entity.type
_entity.pdbx_description
1 polymer ?
#
loop_
_entity_poly.entity_id
_entity_poly.type
_entity_poly.pdbx_seq_one_letter_code
_entity_poly.pdbx_strand_id
1 'polypeptide(L)'
;MKKAILIIVGIVAVCALIANADFFAIFLDTMATGSLIPLVIAVILMLARHFIQALSYDAAFEAVGQRTGIWHNIVLIFSLVFINTFCLFSGATGVAFIIDDAHREGLDAGQSTGGAILSQIGYFAAVFVISVLGFTTMMISGHTNTMFIIGGLVLAMVLVFLSSLFFFGHFKPRMLYRVFFGIEAGINKLLGIFKKSLRPAWGRKMAHSMIRTSNLLAKNPKGAAITVAWASLSAVLNMACLVAIGYAFGFEHTEGLIAAFAVAAISVLLSPTPQGVGVVEAAIIAILSIYGCPIGASTAIALVYRGIMFWVPFAIGAVLLSQSGFFKSDKSESDEQRARDIAWIMGTLVFIVGGVNISMTFFPSLFIPFTMLTSWIDMSVVMVGIPLVLVSLVLVLCAIGLVLRIRTAWAIAMTILMTVGGWLFLFSGTWQVGFVSLFLATILFWQREVFDRPFDAIRVQQQDSLEWEEKAKRGEEIRNRYIKETKNSSLDANVDNKSN
;
A
#
# COMPACT_ATOMS: atom_id res chain seq x y z
N MET A 1 -13.25 -11.94 -7.24
CA MET A 1 -12.32 -10.77 -7.30
C MET A 1 -10.87 -11.13 -7.63
N LYS A 2 -10.38 -12.28 -7.14
CA LYS A 2 -8.95 -12.64 -7.12
C LYS A 2 -8.33 -12.80 -8.52
N LYS A 3 -9.05 -13.38 -9.49
CA LYS A 3 -8.55 -13.63 -10.85
C LYS A 3 -8.32 -12.35 -11.67
N ALA A 4 -9.11 -11.32 -11.44
CA ALA A 4 -9.01 -10.09 -12.21
C ALA A 4 -7.95 -9.14 -11.61
N ILE A 5 -7.76 -9.15 -10.28
CA ILE A 5 -6.57 -8.54 -9.64
C ILE A 5 -5.30 -9.25 -10.12
N LEU A 6 -5.32 -10.57 -10.31
CA LEU A 6 -4.20 -11.35 -10.84
C LEU A 6 -3.85 -10.98 -12.28
N ILE A 7 -4.86 -10.76 -13.13
CA ILE A 7 -4.64 -10.28 -14.50
C ILE A 7 -4.05 -8.87 -14.47
N ILE A 8 -4.59 -7.94 -13.66
CA ILE A 8 -3.99 -6.59 -13.51
C ILE A 8 -2.56 -6.69 -13.00
N VAL A 9 -2.31 -7.42 -11.93
CA VAL A 9 -0.98 -7.56 -11.33
C VAL A 9 -0.02 -8.22 -12.31
N GLY A 10 -0.45 -9.22 -13.08
CA GLY A 10 0.36 -9.85 -14.12
C GLY A 10 0.67 -8.90 -15.28
N ILE A 11 -0.29 -8.10 -15.74
CA ILE A 11 -0.09 -7.12 -16.80
C ILE A 11 0.81 -5.99 -16.32
N VAL A 12 0.55 -5.45 -15.14
CA VAL A 12 1.37 -4.41 -14.52
C VAL A 12 2.78 -4.95 -14.22
N ALA A 13 2.91 -6.23 -13.86
CA ALA A 13 4.20 -6.90 -13.71
C ALA A 13 4.98 -6.98 -15.01
N VAL A 14 4.34 -7.41 -16.10
CA VAL A 14 4.97 -7.48 -17.41
C VAL A 14 5.34 -6.08 -17.92
N CYS A 15 4.44 -5.11 -17.80
CA CYS A 15 4.74 -3.72 -18.17
C CYS A 15 5.87 -3.13 -17.32
N ALA A 16 5.89 -3.37 -16.01
CA ALA A 16 6.96 -2.92 -15.13
C ALA A 16 8.30 -3.62 -15.42
N LEU A 17 8.29 -4.92 -15.73
CA LEU A 17 9.48 -5.67 -16.13
C LEU A 17 10.07 -5.11 -17.42
N ILE A 18 9.23 -4.82 -18.42
CA ILE A 18 9.68 -4.24 -19.69
C ILE A 18 10.14 -2.78 -19.48
N ALA A 19 9.42 -1.99 -18.68
CA ALA A 19 9.77 -0.60 -18.38
C ALA A 19 11.07 -0.44 -17.58
N ASN A 20 11.44 -1.45 -16.79
CA ASN A 20 12.67 -1.45 -15.99
C ASN A 20 13.76 -2.35 -16.57
N ALA A 21 13.62 -2.85 -17.80
CA ALA A 21 14.62 -3.72 -18.42
C ALA A 21 15.99 -3.02 -18.55
N ASP A 22 15.99 -1.74 -18.90
CA ASP A 22 17.22 -0.93 -18.98
C ASP A 22 17.83 -0.71 -17.59
N PHE A 23 17.02 -0.47 -16.56
CA PHE A 23 17.48 -0.40 -15.18
C PHE A 23 18.04 -1.73 -14.67
N PHE A 24 17.47 -2.85 -15.10
CA PHE A 24 17.96 -4.18 -14.77
C PHE A 24 19.30 -4.46 -15.44
N ALA A 25 19.48 -4.06 -16.71
CA ALA A 25 20.77 -4.14 -17.39
C ALA A 25 21.83 -3.28 -16.69
N ILE A 26 21.51 -2.02 -16.38
CA ILE A 26 22.41 -1.11 -15.63
C ILE A 26 22.74 -1.71 -14.25
N PHE A 27 21.78 -2.31 -13.57
CA PHE A 27 21.99 -2.97 -12.28
C PHE A 27 22.96 -4.15 -12.39
N LEU A 28 22.78 -5.03 -13.40
CA LEU A 28 23.68 -6.16 -13.64
C LEU A 28 25.09 -5.72 -14.01
N ASP A 29 25.22 -4.72 -14.88
CA ASP A 29 26.51 -4.13 -15.27
C ASP A 29 27.21 -3.51 -14.05
N THR A 30 26.46 -2.81 -13.21
CA THR A 30 27.00 -2.21 -11.98
C THR A 30 27.42 -3.29 -10.99
N MET A 31 26.63 -4.36 -10.81
CA MET A 31 27.02 -5.49 -9.96
C MET A 31 28.30 -6.17 -10.45
N ALA A 32 28.52 -6.25 -11.75
CA ALA A 32 29.73 -6.85 -12.33
C ALA A 32 31.01 -6.06 -11.97
N THR A 33 30.89 -4.78 -11.65
CA THR A 33 32.04 -3.94 -11.21
C THR A 33 32.38 -4.09 -9.73
N GLY A 34 31.48 -4.68 -8.92
CA GLY A 34 31.70 -4.90 -7.48
C GLY A 34 32.34 -6.25 -7.17
N SER A 35 32.94 -6.38 -5.99
CA SER A 35 33.48 -7.66 -5.51
C SER A 35 32.38 -8.69 -5.28
N LEU A 36 32.59 -9.91 -5.76
CA LEU A 36 31.60 -10.99 -5.74
C LEU A 36 31.23 -11.42 -4.32
N ILE A 37 32.20 -11.57 -3.42
CA ILE A 37 31.96 -12.14 -2.08
C ILE A 37 31.03 -11.24 -1.24
N PRO A 38 31.29 -9.92 -1.10
CA PRO A 38 30.39 -9.05 -0.35
C PRO A 38 28.99 -8.91 -1.00
N LEU A 39 28.89 -9.00 -2.34
CA LEU A 39 27.59 -9.02 -3.04
C LEU A 39 26.77 -10.27 -2.73
N VAL A 40 27.40 -11.44 -2.70
CA VAL A 40 26.72 -12.69 -2.30
C VAL A 40 26.25 -12.60 -0.85
N ILE A 41 27.08 -12.06 0.05
CA ILE A 41 26.70 -11.80 1.44
C ILE A 41 25.51 -10.84 1.51
N ALA A 42 25.50 -9.77 0.71
CA ALA A 42 24.38 -8.83 0.65
C ALA A 42 23.07 -9.52 0.23
N VAL A 43 23.10 -10.40 -0.76
CA VAL A 43 21.91 -11.18 -1.17
C VAL A 43 21.44 -12.10 -0.04
N ILE A 44 22.37 -12.79 0.65
CA ILE A 44 22.04 -13.65 1.79
C ILE A 44 21.40 -12.84 2.92
N LEU A 45 21.98 -11.68 3.27
CA LEU A 45 21.43 -10.77 4.28
C LEU A 45 20.05 -10.23 3.87
N MET A 46 19.86 -9.93 2.59
CA MET A 46 18.57 -9.52 2.03
C MET A 46 17.52 -10.62 2.17
N LEU A 47 17.86 -11.88 1.93
CA LEU A 47 16.94 -12.99 2.15
C LEU A 47 16.65 -13.19 3.64
N ALA A 48 17.70 -13.20 4.46
CA ALA A 48 17.60 -13.35 5.91
C ALA A 48 16.68 -12.29 6.53
N ARG A 49 16.73 -11.02 6.09
CA ARG A 49 15.81 -10.00 6.62
C ARG A 49 14.34 -10.36 6.37
N HIS A 50 13.99 -10.90 5.20
CA HIS A 50 12.58 -11.23 4.88
C HIS A 50 12.11 -12.45 5.67
N PHE A 51 12.99 -13.43 5.88
CA PHE A 51 12.70 -14.57 6.76
C PHE A 51 12.49 -14.12 8.21
N ILE A 52 13.35 -13.25 8.74
CA ILE A 52 13.20 -12.72 10.09
C ILE A 52 11.97 -11.83 10.21
N GLN A 53 11.62 -11.09 9.15
CA GLN A 53 10.37 -10.37 9.09
C GLN A 53 9.17 -11.33 9.17
N ALA A 54 9.22 -12.51 8.54
CA ALA A 54 8.17 -13.53 8.65
C ALA A 54 8.02 -14.05 10.08
N LEU A 55 9.12 -14.22 10.81
CA LEU A 55 9.10 -14.58 12.23
C LEU A 55 8.51 -13.46 13.10
N SER A 56 8.72 -12.20 12.74
CA SER A 56 8.08 -11.07 13.43
C SER A 56 6.56 -11.11 13.25
N TYR A 57 6.07 -11.39 12.04
CA TYR A 57 4.63 -11.56 11.77
C TYR A 57 4.05 -12.77 12.51
N ASP A 58 4.77 -13.89 12.52
CA ASP A 58 4.38 -15.09 13.27
C ASP A 58 4.21 -14.80 14.76
N ALA A 59 5.21 -14.16 15.37
CA ALA A 59 5.16 -13.73 16.76
C ALA A 59 4.02 -12.73 17.02
N ALA A 60 3.72 -11.86 16.05
CA ALA A 60 2.62 -10.90 16.16
C ALA A 60 1.26 -11.60 16.19
N PHE A 61 1.04 -12.61 15.35
CA PHE A 61 -0.19 -13.39 15.35
C PHE A 61 -0.30 -14.29 16.58
N GLU A 62 0.80 -14.92 17.01
CA GLU A 62 0.84 -15.71 18.25
C GLU A 62 0.51 -14.84 19.47
N ALA A 63 0.99 -13.60 19.53
CA ALA A 63 0.66 -12.66 20.59
C ALA A 63 -0.84 -12.32 20.65
N VAL A 64 -1.56 -12.45 19.53
CA VAL A 64 -3.01 -12.22 19.41
C VAL A 64 -3.83 -13.52 19.60
N GLY A 65 -3.15 -14.65 19.84
CA GLY A 65 -3.75 -15.91 20.30
C GLY A 65 -3.97 -16.97 19.23
N GLN A 66 -3.36 -16.85 18.05
CA GLN A 66 -3.46 -17.82 16.94
C GLN A 66 -2.08 -18.01 16.31
N ARG A 67 -1.67 -19.27 16.11
CA ARG A 67 -0.40 -19.59 15.44
C ARG A 67 -0.68 -19.82 13.96
N THR A 68 -0.21 -18.91 13.11
CA THR A 68 -0.12 -19.20 11.68
C THR A 68 1.14 -20.06 11.44
N GLY A 69 1.21 -20.82 10.35
CA GLY A 69 2.43 -21.58 10.04
C GLY A 69 3.56 -20.67 9.56
N ILE A 70 4.80 -20.89 9.99
CA ILE A 70 5.97 -20.10 9.54
C ILE A 70 6.07 -20.06 8.00
N TRP A 71 5.82 -21.17 7.33
CA TRP A 71 5.80 -21.24 5.86
C TRP A 71 4.70 -20.39 5.22
N HIS A 72 3.52 -20.34 5.84
CA HIS A 72 2.44 -19.45 5.40
C HIS A 72 2.87 -17.98 5.50
N ASN A 73 3.48 -17.59 6.62
CA ASN A 73 3.95 -16.21 6.81
C ASN A 73 5.09 -15.82 5.85
N ILE A 74 5.97 -16.75 5.49
CA ILE A 74 7.00 -16.53 4.47
C ILE A 74 6.33 -16.26 3.11
N VAL A 75 5.41 -17.11 2.68
CA VAL A 75 4.66 -16.93 1.44
C VAL A 75 3.89 -15.61 1.47
N LEU A 76 3.28 -15.28 2.61
CA LEU A 76 2.53 -14.04 2.82
C LEU A 76 3.41 -12.81 2.60
N ILE A 77 4.58 -12.73 3.24
CA ILE A 77 5.46 -11.56 3.12
C ILE A 77 5.98 -11.39 1.70
N PHE A 78 6.46 -12.46 1.07
CA PHE A 78 6.95 -12.35 -0.30
C PHE A 78 5.83 -12.01 -1.30
N SER A 79 4.61 -12.52 -1.07
CA SER A 79 3.42 -12.13 -1.84
C SER A 79 3.05 -10.66 -1.61
N LEU A 80 3.14 -10.19 -0.36
CA LEU A 80 2.87 -8.81 0.02
C LEU A 80 3.88 -7.86 -0.61
N VAL A 81 5.18 -8.21 -0.61
CA VAL A 81 6.23 -7.45 -1.27
C VAL A 81 5.96 -7.38 -2.78
N PHE A 82 5.61 -8.49 -3.42
CA PHE A 82 5.25 -8.53 -4.84
C PHE A 82 4.04 -7.63 -5.16
N ILE A 83 2.98 -7.67 -4.35
CA ILE A 83 1.78 -6.83 -4.55
C ILE A 83 2.10 -5.34 -4.30
N ASN A 84 2.82 -5.03 -3.23
CA ASN A 84 3.18 -3.65 -2.86
C ASN A 84 4.11 -2.99 -3.89
N THR A 85 4.84 -3.77 -4.67
CA THR A 85 5.63 -3.27 -5.80
C THR A 85 4.73 -2.70 -6.91
N PHE A 86 3.52 -3.22 -7.11
CA PHE A 86 2.62 -2.79 -8.20
C PHE A 86 1.52 -1.85 -7.77
N CYS A 87 1.02 -2.00 -6.54
CA CYS A 87 0.02 -1.11 -6.01
C CYS A 87 0.69 0.14 -5.42
N LEU A 88 0.59 1.27 -6.14
CA LEU A 88 1.07 2.61 -5.74
C LEU A 88 0.62 3.07 -4.33
N PHE A 89 -0.32 2.37 -3.69
CA PHE A 89 -0.86 2.66 -2.35
C PHE A 89 -0.28 1.73 -1.26
N SER A 90 1.06 1.58 -1.24
CA SER A 90 1.84 0.66 -0.39
C SER A 90 1.50 0.63 1.12
N GLY A 91 0.77 1.63 1.65
CA GLY A 91 0.29 1.61 3.04
C GLY A 91 -1.11 1.01 3.23
N ALA A 92 -2.07 1.33 2.36
CA ALA A 92 -3.46 0.90 2.52
C ALA A 92 -3.72 -0.49 1.95
N THR A 93 -3.10 -0.82 0.82
CA THR A 93 -3.26 -2.13 0.16
C THR A 93 -2.59 -3.24 0.95
N GLY A 94 -1.40 -2.98 1.51
CA GLY A 94 -0.69 -3.97 2.32
C GLY A 94 -1.44 -4.32 3.61
N VAL A 95 -1.98 -3.32 4.30
CA VAL A 95 -2.83 -3.53 5.49
C VAL A 95 -4.13 -4.24 5.10
N ALA A 96 -4.77 -3.86 3.99
CA ALA A 96 -5.97 -4.57 3.50
C ALA A 96 -5.69 -6.04 3.14
N PHE A 97 -4.51 -6.34 2.59
CA PHE A 97 -4.11 -7.71 2.28
C PHE A 97 -3.82 -8.53 3.54
N ILE A 98 -3.13 -7.96 4.53
CA ILE A 98 -2.95 -8.59 5.84
C ILE A 98 -4.31 -8.86 6.49
N ILE A 99 -5.27 -7.94 6.32
CA ILE A 99 -6.62 -8.09 6.85
C ILE A 99 -7.42 -9.18 6.11
N ASP A 100 -7.35 -9.23 4.77
CA ASP A 100 -8.01 -10.26 3.95
C ASP A 100 -7.44 -11.65 4.23
N ASP A 101 -6.12 -11.78 4.31
CA ASP A 101 -5.45 -13.05 4.62
C ASP A 101 -5.82 -13.55 6.02
N ALA A 102 -5.80 -12.66 7.01
CA ALA A 102 -6.22 -12.98 8.37
C ALA A 102 -7.69 -13.44 8.43
N HIS A 103 -8.60 -12.85 7.64
CA HIS A 103 -9.98 -13.31 7.57
C HIS A 103 -10.12 -14.70 6.92
N ARG A 104 -9.24 -15.06 5.97
CA ARG A 104 -9.24 -16.40 5.34
C ARG A 104 -8.77 -17.49 6.28
N GLU A 105 -7.86 -17.17 7.19
CA GLU A 105 -7.43 -18.03 8.29
C GLU A 105 -8.52 -18.16 9.38
N GLY A 106 -9.67 -17.49 9.23
CA GLY A 106 -10.81 -17.57 10.16
C GLY A 106 -10.68 -16.66 11.39
N LEU A 107 -9.81 -15.65 11.35
CA LEU A 107 -9.60 -14.71 12.46
C LEU A 107 -10.77 -13.71 12.56
N ASP A 108 -11.18 -13.39 13.80
CA ASP A 108 -12.15 -12.32 14.07
C ASP A 108 -11.58 -10.97 13.56
N ALA A 109 -12.43 -10.09 13.04
CA ALA A 109 -12.02 -8.79 12.48
C ALA A 109 -11.19 -7.95 13.49
N GLY A 110 -11.44 -8.14 14.79
CA GLY A 110 -10.66 -7.52 15.87
C GLY A 110 -9.24 -8.10 16.04
N GLN A 111 -9.03 -9.39 15.82
CA GLN A 111 -7.72 -10.03 15.91
C GLN A 111 -6.84 -9.66 14.71
N SER A 112 -7.43 -9.68 13.51
CA SER A 112 -6.79 -9.23 12.28
C SER A 112 -6.27 -7.78 12.38
N THR A 113 -7.11 -6.88 12.89
CA THR A 113 -6.73 -5.48 13.11
C THR A 113 -5.64 -5.35 14.18
N GLY A 114 -5.70 -6.14 15.26
CA GLY A 114 -4.70 -6.16 16.32
C GLY A 114 -3.31 -6.60 15.83
N GLY A 115 -3.24 -7.65 15.02
CA GLY A 115 -1.99 -8.12 14.40
C GLY A 115 -1.39 -7.10 13.43
N ALA A 116 -2.23 -6.45 12.60
CA ALA A 116 -1.79 -5.39 11.71
C ALA A 116 -1.23 -4.17 12.46
N ILE A 117 -1.90 -3.76 13.55
CA ILE A 117 -1.41 -2.67 14.41
C ILE A 117 -0.08 -3.06 15.08
N LEU A 118 0.03 -4.27 15.60
CA LEU A 118 1.25 -4.76 16.25
C LEU A 118 2.43 -4.84 15.26
N SER A 119 2.19 -5.27 14.02
CA SER A 119 3.17 -5.23 12.94
C SER A 119 3.65 -3.80 12.64
N GLN A 120 2.73 -2.83 12.63
CA GLN A 120 3.08 -1.43 12.42
C GLN A 120 3.92 -0.84 13.57
N ILE A 121 3.65 -1.23 14.82
CA ILE A 121 4.51 -0.89 15.96
C ILE A 121 5.91 -1.49 15.76
N GLY A 122 5.98 -2.75 15.36
CA GLY A 122 7.24 -3.42 15.03
C GLY A 122 8.04 -2.66 13.97
N TYR A 123 7.39 -2.19 12.91
CA TYR A 123 8.01 -1.35 11.88
C TYR A 123 8.58 -0.05 12.46
N PHE A 124 7.81 0.69 13.26
CA PHE A 124 8.31 1.93 13.87
C PHE A 124 9.45 1.68 14.86
N ALA A 125 9.38 0.60 15.64
CA ALA A 125 10.46 0.20 16.55
C ALA A 125 11.74 -0.19 15.77
N ALA A 126 11.59 -0.88 14.64
CA ALA A 126 12.70 -1.23 13.77
C ALA A 126 13.39 0.02 13.20
N VAL A 127 12.61 1.01 12.73
CA VAL A 127 13.15 2.31 12.27
C VAL A 127 13.83 3.05 13.43
N PHE A 128 13.28 3.00 14.65
CA PHE A 128 13.90 3.59 15.83
C PHE A 128 15.28 3.01 16.11
N VAL A 129 15.41 1.68 16.11
CA VAL A 129 16.69 1.00 16.32
C VAL A 129 17.70 1.42 15.26
N ILE A 130 17.31 1.47 13.99
CA ILE A 130 18.17 1.96 12.90
C ILE A 130 18.60 3.42 13.14
N SER A 131 17.67 4.29 13.51
CA SER A 131 17.97 5.70 13.75
C SER A 131 18.89 5.91 14.95
N VAL A 132 18.72 5.15 16.03
CA VAL A 132 19.63 5.17 17.19
C VAL A 132 21.02 4.70 16.77
N LEU A 133 21.13 3.57 16.06
CA LEU A 133 22.41 3.07 15.57
C LEU A 133 23.10 4.08 14.65
N GLY A 134 22.37 4.65 13.69
CA GLY A 134 22.89 5.70 12.80
C GLY A 134 23.32 6.97 13.54
N PHE A 135 22.58 7.36 14.58
CA PHE A 135 22.94 8.52 15.39
C PHE A 135 24.24 8.27 16.15
N THR A 136 24.30 7.12 16.83
CA THR A 136 25.44 6.74 17.67
C THR A 136 26.70 6.63 16.82
N THR A 137 26.65 5.98 15.65
CA THR A 137 27.81 5.89 14.77
C THR A 137 28.24 7.26 14.27
N MET A 138 27.30 8.11 13.85
CA MET A 138 27.62 9.45 13.35
C MET A 138 28.18 10.38 14.45
N MET A 139 27.70 10.26 15.68
CA MET A 139 28.25 10.97 16.85
C MET A 139 29.68 10.56 17.14
N ILE A 140 29.96 9.24 17.12
CA ILE A 140 31.31 8.70 17.36
C ILE A 140 32.28 9.17 16.26
N SER A 141 31.81 9.25 15.01
CA SER A 141 32.62 9.68 13.87
C SER A 141 32.77 11.21 13.76
N GLY A 142 32.10 12.00 14.59
CA GLY A 142 32.19 13.47 14.59
C GLY A 142 31.53 14.18 13.39
N HIS A 143 30.84 13.45 12.50
CA HIS A 143 30.23 13.98 11.27
C HIS A 143 28.73 14.26 11.47
N THR A 144 28.37 15.01 12.52
CA THR A 144 26.95 15.25 12.85
C THR A 144 26.24 16.14 11.83
N ASN A 145 25.30 15.55 11.08
CA ASN A 145 24.41 16.25 10.16
C ASN A 145 23.13 16.75 10.85
N THR A 146 22.80 18.04 10.68
CA THR A 146 21.59 18.69 11.23
C THR A 146 20.29 18.01 10.78
N MET A 147 20.20 17.53 9.53
CA MET A 147 19.02 16.80 9.03
C MET A 147 18.79 15.51 9.80
N PHE A 148 19.86 14.85 10.24
CA PHE A 148 19.78 13.61 11.00
C PHE A 148 19.27 13.83 12.43
N ILE A 149 19.72 14.91 13.08
CA ILE A 149 19.22 15.31 14.42
C ILE A 149 17.73 15.59 14.35
N ILE A 150 17.29 16.36 13.35
CA ILE A 150 15.87 16.68 13.14
C ILE A 150 15.08 15.38 12.87
N GLY A 151 15.56 14.52 11.97
CA GLY A 151 14.92 13.25 11.63
C GLY A 151 14.79 12.31 12.83
N GLY A 152 15.86 12.14 13.61
CA GLY A 152 15.85 11.35 14.84
C GLY A 152 14.89 11.91 15.91
N LEU A 153 14.82 13.24 16.05
CA LEU A 153 13.93 13.90 17.00
C LEU A 153 12.45 13.77 16.59
N VAL A 154 12.14 13.93 15.30
CA VAL A 154 10.82 13.67 14.74
C VAL A 154 10.42 12.21 14.95
N LEU A 155 11.32 11.27 14.68
CA LEU A 155 11.04 9.85 14.87
C LEU A 155 10.81 9.51 16.34
N ALA A 156 11.65 10.03 17.24
CA ALA A 156 11.46 9.87 18.69
C ALA A 156 10.11 10.44 19.14
N MET A 157 9.72 11.61 18.62
CA MET A 157 8.40 12.20 18.90
C MET A 157 7.26 11.30 18.42
N VAL A 158 7.37 10.71 17.23
CA VAL A 158 6.39 9.77 16.68
C VAL A 158 6.28 8.50 17.53
N LEU A 159 7.41 7.92 17.95
CA LEU A 159 7.39 6.73 18.82
C LEU A 159 6.85 7.01 20.20
N VAL A 160 7.19 8.16 20.80
CA VAL A 160 6.61 8.58 22.08
C VAL A 160 5.11 8.77 21.94
N PHE A 161 4.66 9.41 20.86
CA PHE A 161 3.23 9.59 20.59
C PHE A 161 2.50 8.25 20.43
N LEU A 162 3.02 7.33 19.59
CA LEU A 162 2.45 5.99 19.40
C LEU A 162 2.44 5.19 20.70
N SER A 163 3.56 5.12 21.41
CA SER A 163 3.67 4.40 22.68
C SER A 163 2.71 4.97 23.73
N SER A 164 2.53 6.30 23.75
CA SER A 164 1.58 6.96 24.64
C SER A 164 0.13 6.56 24.32
N LEU A 165 -0.25 6.36 23.06
CA LEU A 165 -1.59 5.91 22.68
C LEU A 165 -1.90 4.50 23.22
N PHE A 166 -0.92 3.58 23.22
CA PHE A 166 -1.09 2.25 23.81
C PHE A 166 -1.18 2.30 25.32
N PHE A 167 -0.32 3.10 25.96
CA PHE A 167 -0.33 3.30 27.41
C PHE A 167 -1.67 3.92 27.88
N PHE A 168 -2.12 4.99 27.22
CA PHE A 168 -3.41 5.62 27.52
C PHE A 168 -4.60 4.73 27.14
N GLY A 169 -4.48 3.88 26.13
CA GLY A 169 -5.50 2.90 25.76
C GLY A 169 -5.81 1.91 26.89
N HIS A 170 -4.79 1.50 27.64
CA HIS A 170 -4.97 0.62 28.81
C HIS A 170 -5.40 1.39 30.07
N PHE A 171 -4.69 2.47 30.43
CA PHE A 171 -4.89 3.14 31.73
C PHE A 171 -6.05 4.15 31.74
N LYS A 172 -6.35 4.82 30.62
CA LYS A 172 -7.38 5.87 30.53
C LYS A 172 -8.11 5.83 29.17
N PRO A 173 -8.96 4.83 28.92
CA PRO A 173 -9.66 4.66 27.64
C PRO A 173 -10.45 5.90 27.19
N ARG A 174 -10.95 6.72 28.14
CA ARG A 174 -11.65 7.99 27.87
C ARG A 174 -10.78 9.06 27.19
N MET A 175 -9.47 9.10 27.45
CA MET A 175 -8.55 10.05 26.80
C MET A 175 -8.37 9.68 25.33
N LEU A 176 -8.31 8.39 25.03
CA LEU A 176 -8.17 7.88 23.68
C LEU A 176 -9.36 8.28 22.79
N TYR A 177 -10.58 8.16 23.32
CA TYR A 177 -11.78 8.68 22.65
C TYR A 177 -11.67 10.17 22.33
N ARG A 178 -11.17 10.98 23.27
CA ARG A 178 -11.01 12.43 23.07
C ARG A 178 -10.01 12.74 21.95
N VAL A 179 -8.89 12.01 21.88
CA VAL A 179 -7.91 12.15 20.79
C VAL A 179 -8.53 11.79 19.45
N PHE A 180 -9.18 10.63 19.33
CA PHE A 180 -9.79 10.20 18.06
C PHE A 180 -10.96 11.09 17.62
N PHE A 181 -11.74 11.64 18.55
CA PHE A 181 -12.76 12.65 18.22
C PHE A 181 -12.15 13.99 17.79
N GLY A 182 -11.03 14.41 18.39
CA GLY A 182 -10.28 15.58 17.94
C GLY A 182 -9.73 15.42 16.52
N ILE A 183 -9.21 14.23 16.21
CA ILE A 183 -8.78 13.87 14.85
C ILE A 183 -9.96 13.85 13.89
N GLU A 184 -11.09 13.22 14.26
CA GLU A 184 -12.31 13.20 13.44
C GLU A 184 -12.80 14.62 13.13
N ALA A 185 -12.76 15.53 14.12
CA ALA A 185 -13.12 16.94 13.93
C ALA A 185 -12.12 17.68 13.02
N GLY A 186 -10.81 17.45 13.19
CA GLY A 186 -9.77 18.06 12.35
C GLY A 186 -9.86 17.60 10.90
N ILE A 187 -10.02 16.30 10.68
CA ILE A 187 -10.18 15.73 9.35
C ILE A 187 -11.50 16.18 8.73
N ASN A 188 -12.61 16.22 9.48
CA ASN A 188 -13.88 16.75 8.96
C ASN A 188 -13.81 18.25 8.64
N LYS A 189 -13.00 19.03 9.37
CA LYS A 189 -12.73 20.44 9.03
C LYS A 189 -11.94 20.56 7.73
N LEU A 190 -10.94 19.70 7.53
CA LEU A 190 -10.11 19.68 6.32
C LEU A 190 -10.89 19.15 5.10
N LEU A 191 -11.65 18.07 5.26
CA LEU A 191 -12.50 17.47 4.22
C LEU A 191 -13.75 18.32 3.95
N GLY A 192 -14.19 19.12 4.92
CA GLY A 192 -15.27 20.10 4.77
C GLY A 192 -14.94 21.15 3.71
N ILE A 193 -13.65 21.48 3.52
CA ILE A 193 -13.16 22.33 2.41
C ILE A 193 -13.50 21.67 1.06
N PHE A 194 -13.50 20.34 1.00
CA PHE A 194 -13.83 19.53 -0.17
C PHE A 194 -15.26 18.96 -0.14
N LYS A 195 -16.15 19.49 0.72
CA LYS A 195 -17.54 19.03 0.93
C LYS A 195 -17.70 17.52 1.20
N LYS A 196 -16.68 16.87 1.75
CA LYS A 196 -16.72 15.47 2.18
C LYS A 196 -16.63 15.38 3.71
N SER A 197 -17.17 14.32 4.29
CA SER A 197 -16.99 14.01 5.71
C SER A 197 -16.61 12.54 5.89
N LEU A 198 -15.96 12.25 7.00
CA LEU A 198 -15.70 10.87 7.43
C LEU A 198 -17.03 10.16 7.74
N ARG A 199 -17.04 8.83 7.61
CA ARG A 199 -18.20 8.00 7.99
C ARG A 199 -18.59 8.26 9.46
N PRO A 200 -19.90 8.30 9.78
CA PRO A 200 -20.36 8.52 11.14
C PRO A 200 -19.74 7.51 12.12
N ALA A 201 -19.22 8.01 13.25
CA ALA A 201 -18.63 7.22 14.33
C ALA A 201 -17.29 6.51 14.00
N TRP A 202 -16.54 6.99 13.00
CA TRP A 202 -15.18 6.51 12.73
C TRP A 202 -14.27 6.59 13.96
N GLY A 203 -14.25 7.74 14.66
CA GLY A 203 -13.40 7.94 15.82
C GLY A 203 -13.72 6.98 16.97
N ARG A 204 -15.00 6.67 17.20
CA ARG A 204 -15.43 5.67 18.20
C ARG A 204 -14.96 4.27 17.86
N LYS A 205 -15.15 3.83 16.61
CA LYS A 205 -14.73 2.49 16.16
C LYS A 205 -13.22 2.33 16.31
N MET A 206 -12.45 3.36 15.94
CA MET A 206 -10.99 3.32 16.02
C MET A 206 -10.49 3.32 17.47
N ALA A 207 -11.08 4.15 18.34
CA ALA A 207 -10.78 4.13 19.77
C ALA A 207 -11.10 2.77 20.41
N HIS A 208 -12.25 2.16 20.08
CA HIS A 208 -12.60 0.82 20.59
C HIS A 208 -11.62 -0.26 20.13
N SER A 209 -11.25 -0.26 18.84
CA SER A 209 -10.26 -1.19 18.30
C SER A 209 -8.91 -1.05 19.00
N MET A 210 -8.47 0.19 19.22
CA MET A 210 -7.20 0.48 19.88
C MET A 210 -7.20 0.10 21.36
N ILE A 211 -8.30 0.30 22.10
CA ILE A 211 -8.43 -0.15 23.50
C ILE A 211 -8.40 -1.68 23.59
N ARG A 212 -9.13 -2.38 22.70
CA ARG A 212 -9.13 -3.86 22.64
C ARG A 212 -7.72 -4.37 22.36
N THR A 213 -7.03 -3.77 21.40
CA THR A 213 -5.64 -4.12 21.04
C THR A 213 -4.66 -3.82 22.18
N SER A 214 -4.76 -2.66 22.83
CA SER A 214 -3.92 -2.31 23.97
C SER A 214 -4.10 -3.29 25.14
N ASN A 215 -5.34 -3.75 25.39
CA ASN A 215 -5.62 -4.76 26.40
C ASN A 215 -5.13 -6.17 26.02
N LEU A 216 -5.07 -6.49 24.71
CA LEU A 216 -4.45 -7.74 24.24
C LEU A 216 -2.92 -7.70 24.41
N LEU A 217 -2.27 -6.59 24.05
CA LEU A 217 -0.83 -6.39 24.27
C LEU A 217 -0.46 -6.43 25.77
N ALA A 218 -1.28 -5.81 26.63
CA ALA A 218 -1.07 -5.83 28.08
C ALA A 218 -1.18 -7.24 28.68
N LYS A 219 -1.97 -8.13 28.08
CA LYS A 219 -2.09 -9.54 28.51
C LYS A 219 -0.91 -10.41 28.07
N ASN A 220 -0.22 -10.05 26.97
CA ASN A 220 0.94 -10.80 26.47
C ASN A 220 2.14 -9.89 26.11
N PRO A 221 2.76 -9.22 27.10
CA PRO A 221 3.87 -8.29 26.87
C PRO A 221 5.11 -8.99 26.32
N LYS A 222 5.31 -10.28 26.64
CA LYS A 222 6.41 -11.09 26.12
C LYS A 222 6.28 -11.28 24.60
N GLY A 223 5.10 -11.63 24.10
CA GLY A 223 4.86 -11.78 22.66
C GLY A 223 5.08 -10.48 21.87
N ALA A 224 4.63 -9.35 22.40
CA ALA A 224 4.88 -8.03 21.80
C ALA A 224 6.37 -7.68 21.76
N ALA A 225 7.12 -7.94 22.83
CA ALA A 225 8.56 -7.71 22.88
C ALA A 225 9.32 -8.59 21.87
N ILE A 226 8.95 -9.87 21.75
CA ILE A 226 9.54 -10.80 20.76
C ILE A 226 9.26 -10.32 19.33
N THR A 227 8.03 -9.86 19.05
CA THR A 227 7.65 -9.29 17.74
C THR A 227 8.55 -8.11 17.38
N VAL A 228 8.74 -7.17 18.32
CA VAL A 228 9.59 -6.00 18.15
C VAL A 228 11.07 -6.38 17.99
N ALA A 229 11.55 -7.36 18.74
CA ALA A 229 12.93 -7.85 18.62
C ALA A 229 13.20 -8.42 17.22
N TRP A 230 12.32 -9.27 16.69
CA TRP A 230 12.45 -9.79 15.33
C TRP A 230 12.34 -8.70 14.26
N ALA A 231 11.40 -7.74 14.41
CA ALA A 231 11.30 -6.62 13.49
C ALA A 231 12.58 -5.77 13.46
N SER A 232 13.16 -5.53 14.65
CA SER A 232 14.40 -4.76 14.81
C SER A 232 15.60 -5.50 14.22
N LEU A 233 15.68 -6.82 14.42
CA LEU A 233 16.74 -7.64 13.83
C LEU A 233 16.65 -7.67 12.30
N SER A 234 15.44 -7.77 11.73
CA SER A 234 15.23 -7.64 10.28
C SER A 234 15.74 -6.29 9.75
N ALA A 235 15.48 -5.20 10.48
CA ALA A 235 15.98 -3.87 10.16
C ALA A 235 17.52 -3.80 10.16
N VAL A 236 18.16 -4.38 11.18
CA VAL A 236 19.63 -4.44 11.29
C VAL A 236 20.24 -5.28 10.16
N LEU A 237 19.61 -6.40 9.78
CA LEU A 237 20.05 -7.18 8.61
C LEU A 237 19.93 -6.39 7.31
N ASN A 238 18.88 -5.59 7.16
CA ASN A 238 18.74 -4.72 5.99
C ASN A 238 19.84 -3.65 5.94
N MET A 239 20.20 -3.09 7.10
CA MET A 239 21.32 -2.16 7.21
C MET A 239 22.66 -2.84 6.88
N ALA A 240 22.88 -4.05 7.41
CA ALA A 240 24.06 -4.86 7.10
C ALA A 240 24.17 -5.20 5.61
N CYS A 241 23.03 -5.37 4.91
CA CYS A 241 23.02 -5.52 3.47
C CYS A 241 23.61 -4.30 2.75
N LEU A 242 23.26 -3.08 3.13
CA LEU A 242 23.86 -1.88 2.54
C LEU A 242 25.36 -1.81 2.86
N VAL A 243 25.76 -2.17 4.08
CA VAL A 243 27.17 -2.20 4.49
C VAL A 243 27.98 -3.17 3.62
N ALA A 244 27.46 -4.40 3.42
CA ALA A 244 28.09 -5.41 2.57
C ALA A 244 28.24 -4.94 1.11
N ILE A 245 27.26 -4.21 0.59
CA ILE A 245 27.34 -3.60 -0.75
C ILE A 245 28.39 -2.49 -0.78
N GLY A 246 28.46 -1.65 0.24
CA GLY A 246 29.51 -0.64 0.36
C GLY A 246 30.91 -1.24 0.26
N TYR A 247 31.13 -2.35 0.97
CA TYR A 247 32.39 -3.09 0.94
C TYR A 247 32.64 -3.72 -0.44
N ALA A 248 31.58 -4.16 -1.15
CA ALA A 248 31.72 -4.65 -2.52
C ALA A 248 32.32 -3.62 -3.48
N PHE A 249 32.04 -2.34 -3.25
CA PHE A 249 32.50 -1.22 -4.07
C PHE A 249 33.72 -0.50 -3.47
N GLY A 250 34.41 -1.12 -2.51
CA GLY A 250 35.66 -0.60 -1.93
C GLY A 250 35.46 0.55 -0.94
N PHE A 251 34.23 0.78 -0.47
CA PHE A 251 33.95 1.77 0.57
C PHE A 251 33.85 1.09 1.93
N GLU A 252 34.95 1.06 2.67
CA GLU A 252 35.06 0.33 3.95
C GLU A 252 34.69 1.16 5.20
N HIS A 253 34.24 2.41 5.02
CA HIS A 253 33.79 3.27 6.11
C HIS A 253 32.38 2.85 6.58
N THR A 254 32.35 1.93 7.54
CA THR A 254 31.12 1.35 8.11
C THR A 254 30.19 2.41 8.69
N GLU A 255 30.74 3.43 9.34
CA GLU A 255 30.02 4.57 9.90
C GLU A 255 29.22 5.34 8.86
N GLY A 256 29.80 5.57 7.68
CA GLY A 256 29.16 6.28 6.57
C GLY A 256 28.03 5.46 5.95
N LEU A 257 28.22 4.14 5.86
CA LEU A 257 27.20 3.21 5.35
C LEU A 257 26.00 3.09 6.30
N ILE A 258 26.26 2.98 7.61
CA ILE A 258 25.21 2.95 8.63
C ILE A 258 24.44 4.29 8.64
N ALA A 259 25.15 5.42 8.59
CA ALA A 259 24.53 6.74 8.53
C ALA A 259 23.70 6.91 7.25
N ALA A 260 24.23 6.50 6.09
CA ALA A 260 23.52 6.57 4.81
C ALA A 260 22.23 5.76 4.83
N PHE A 261 22.27 4.55 5.38
CA PHE A 261 21.08 3.71 5.54
C PHE A 261 20.04 4.33 6.48
N ALA A 262 20.48 4.88 7.61
CA ALA A 262 19.58 5.49 8.58
C ALA A 262 18.90 6.76 8.02
N VAL A 263 19.62 7.60 7.27
CA VAL A 263 19.03 8.73 6.55
C VAL A 263 18.04 8.25 5.49
N ALA A 264 18.43 7.26 4.69
CA ALA A 264 17.56 6.65 3.70
C ALA A 264 16.24 6.15 4.31
N ALA A 265 16.29 5.45 5.44
CA ALA A 265 15.10 4.94 6.12
C ALA A 265 14.16 6.08 6.58
N ILE A 266 14.70 7.18 7.09
CA ILE A 266 13.92 8.37 7.47
C ILE A 266 13.34 9.05 6.22
N SER A 267 14.12 9.14 5.14
CA SER A 267 13.67 9.70 3.86
C SER A 267 12.50 8.92 3.26
N VAL A 268 12.46 7.58 3.40
CA VAL A 268 11.29 6.78 3.01
C VAL A 268 10.04 7.19 3.77
N LEU A 269 10.17 7.48 5.08
CA LEU A 269 9.03 7.83 5.93
C LEU A 269 8.48 9.23 5.62
N LEU A 270 9.34 10.18 5.24
CA LEU A 270 8.97 11.57 4.96
C LEU A 270 8.61 11.82 3.50
N SER A 271 9.03 10.95 2.57
CA SER A 271 8.80 11.15 1.14
C SER A 271 7.34 10.91 0.76
N PRO A 272 6.73 11.80 -0.07
CA PRO A 272 5.44 11.53 -0.69
C PRO A 272 5.53 10.46 -1.81
N THR A 273 6.75 10.07 -2.23
CA THR A 273 6.94 9.03 -3.26
C THR A 273 6.83 7.63 -2.67
N PRO A 274 6.14 6.68 -3.35
CA PRO A 274 6.08 5.28 -2.92
C PRO A 274 7.49 4.71 -2.70
N GLN A 275 7.71 4.09 -1.54
CA GLN A 275 9.02 3.54 -1.12
C GLN A 275 10.20 4.53 -1.18
N GLY A 276 9.95 5.84 -1.24
CA GLY A 276 10.99 6.87 -1.31
C GLY A 276 11.83 6.84 -2.58
N VAL A 277 11.31 6.34 -3.70
CA VAL A 277 12.04 6.31 -4.99
C VAL A 277 12.52 7.71 -5.36
N GLY A 278 13.77 7.82 -5.79
CA GLY A 278 14.50 9.05 -6.09
C GLY A 278 15.12 9.70 -4.85
N VAL A 279 14.36 9.80 -3.75
CA VAL A 279 14.78 10.48 -2.53
C VAL A 279 15.80 9.66 -1.74
N VAL A 280 15.61 8.35 -1.66
CA VAL A 280 16.50 7.44 -0.93
C VAL A 280 17.85 7.30 -1.60
N GLU A 281 17.87 7.20 -2.92
CA GLU A 281 19.08 7.08 -3.73
C GLU A 281 19.92 8.35 -3.56
N ALA A 282 19.27 9.52 -3.67
CA ALA A 282 19.89 10.80 -3.41
C ALA A 282 20.42 10.91 -1.97
N ALA A 283 19.67 10.42 -0.98
CA ALA A 283 20.10 10.41 0.42
C ALA A 283 21.34 9.53 0.64
N ILE A 284 21.36 8.32 0.09
CA ILE A 284 22.52 7.42 0.19
C ILE A 284 23.74 8.07 -0.47
N ILE A 285 23.59 8.58 -1.71
CA ILE A 285 24.67 9.24 -2.44
C ILE A 285 25.21 10.44 -1.67
N ALA A 286 24.32 11.31 -1.17
CA ALA A 286 24.70 12.51 -0.44
C ALA A 286 25.50 12.18 0.82
N ILE A 287 25.04 11.23 1.63
CA ILE A 287 25.73 10.86 2.86
C ILE A 287 27.05 10.17 2.57
N LEU A 288 27.09 9.20 1.66
CA LEU A 288 28.34 8.53 1.31
C LEU A 288 29.37 9.52 0.75
N SER A 289 28.93 10.51 -0.03
CA SER A 289 29.82 11.57 -0.56
C SER A 289 30.38 12.46 0.54
N ILE A 290 29.61 12.77 1.59
CA ILE A 290 30.10 13.51 2.78
C ILE A 290 31.21 12.72 3.48
N TYR A 291 31.08 11.39 3.54
CA TYR A 291 32.09 10.50 4.09
C TYR A 291 33.22 10.17 3.09
N GLY A 292 33.35 10.93 1.99
CA GLY A 292 34.46 10.82 1.05
C GLY A 292 34.32 9.72 0.00
N CYS A 293 33.15 9.09 -0.15
CA CYS A 293 32.90 8.13 -1.22
C CYS A 293 32.84 8.84 -2.59
N PRO A 294 33.58 8.39 -3.61
CA PRO A 294 33.44 8.92 -4.97
C PRO A 294 32.00 8.79 -5.48
N ILE A 295 31.50 9.80 -6.19
CA ILE A 295 30.10 9.84 -6.67
C ILE A 295 29.73 8.58 -7.49
N GLY A 296 30.64 8.09 -8.34
CA GLY A 296 30.40 6.87 -9.10
C GLY A 296 30.17 5.64 -8.21
N ALA A 297 30.98 5.49 -7.16
CA ALA A 297 30.85 4.38 -6.21
C ALA A 297 29.60 4.52 -5.33
N SER A 298 29.27 5.72 -4.86
CA SER A 298 28.07 5.95 -4.06
C SER A 298 26.77 5.77 -4.86
N THR A 299 26.77 6.16 -6.14
CA THR A 299 25.68 5.84 -7.08
C THR A 299 25.57 4.34 -7.31
N ALA A 300 26.69 3.64 -7.53
CA ALA A 300 26.70 2.19 -7.71
C ALA A 300 26.13 1.46 -6.47
N ILE A 301 26.56 1.85 -5.26
CA ILE A 301 26.07 1.29 -4.00
C ILE A 301 24.55 1.51 -3.86
N ALA A 302 24.06 2.73 -4.13
CA ALA A 302 22.62 3.04 -4.05
C ALA A 302 21.80 2.22 -5.05
N LEU A 303 22.26 2.11 -6.30
CA LEU A 303 21.61 1.34 -7.36
C LEU A 303 21.59 -0.16 -7.05
N VAL A 304 22.72 -0.73 -6.63
CA VAL A 304 22.82 -2.16 -6.32
C VAL A 304 22.00 -2.52 -5.08
N TYR A 305 22.00 -1.67 -4.05
CA TYR A 305 21.14 -1.86 -2.89
C TYR A 305 19.66 -1.88 -3.27
N ARG A 306 19.22 -0.92 -4.08
CA ARG A 306 17.84 -0.89 -4.58
C ARG A 306 17.52 -2.08 -5.47
N GLY A 307 18.42 -2.44 -6.38
CA GLY A 307 18.25 -3.58 -7.26
C GLY A 307 18.13 -4.90 -6.48
N ILE A 308 19.00 -5.14 -5.49
CA ILE A 308 18.89 -6.33 -4.63
C ILE A 308 17.61 -6.29 -3.79
N MET A 309 17.29 -5.14 -3.18
CA MET A 309 16.09 -4.97 -2.35
C MET A 309 14.79 -5.14 -3.12
N PHE A 310 14.79 -4.79 -4.40
CA PHE A 310 13.63 -4.86 -5.28
C PHE A 310 13.55 -6.21 -6.00
N TRP A 311 14.57 -6.56 -6.81
CA TRP A 311 14.50 -7.69 -7.73
C TRP A 311 14.54 -9.05 -7.04
N VAL A 312 15.34 -9.21 -5.97
CA VAL A 312 15.48 -10.50 -5.30
C VAL A 312 14.16 -10.91 -4.63
N PRO A 313 13.52 -10.08 -3.79
CA PRO A 313 12.24 -10.43 -3.18
C PRO A 313 11.11 -10.51 -4.20
N PHE A 314 11.18 -9.68 -5.24
CA PHE A 314 10.22 -9.68 -6.33
C PHE A 314 10.17 -11.03 -7.07
N ALA A 315 11.33 -11.55 -7.48
CA ALA A 315 11.43 -12.83 -8.18
C ALA A 315 10.92 -13.99 -7.31
N ILE A 316 11.27 -13.98 -6.02
CA ILE A 316 10.82 -15.00 -5.07
C ILE A 316 9.31 -14.90 -4.83
N GLY A 317 8.78 -13.70 -4.66
CA GLY A 317 7.34 -13.45 -4.51
C GLY A 317 6.53 -13.94 -5.70
N ALA A 318 7.02 -13.72 -6.92
CA ALA A 318 6.37 -14.24 -8.14
C ALA A 318 6.32 -15.79 -8.13
N VAL A 319 7.43 -16.45 -7.79
CA VAL A 319 7.50 -17.92 -7.75
C VAL A 319 6.62 -18.49 -6.64
N LEU A 320 6.72 -17.97 -5.41
CA LEU A 320 5.94 -18.47 -4.27
C LEU A 320 4.44 -18.25 -4.45
N LEU A 321 4.06 -17.09 -4.99
CA LEU A 321 2.65 -16.81 -5.29
C LEU A 321 2.13 -17.75 -6.38
N SER A 322 2.94 -18.09 -7.40
CA SER A 322 2.54 -19.05 -8.44
C SER A 322 2.34 -20.48 -7.91
N GLN A 323 3.07 -20.87 -6.86
CA GLN A 323 3.05 -22.23 -6.29
C GLN A 323 2.04 -22.43 -5.15
N SER A 324 1.67 -21.36 -4.44
CA SER A 324 0.94 -21.46 -3.16
C SER A 324 -0.52 -21.92 -3.26
N GLY A 325 -1.03 -22.27 -4.44
CA GLY A 325 -2.42 -22.69 -4.59
C GLY A 325 -3.44 -21.62 -4.17
N PHE A 326 -2.99 -20.40 -3.83
CA PHE A 326 -3.79 -19.22 -3.46
C PHE A 326 -4.83 -18.84 -4.53
N PHE A 327 -4.64 -19.39 -5.73
CA PHE A 327 -5.46 -19.23 -6.91
C PHE A 327 -6.48 -20.35 -7.14
N LYS A 328 -6.57 -21.35 -6.25
CA LYS A 328 -7.73 -22.25 -6.22
C LYS A 328 -8.93 -21.42 -5.79
N SER A 329 -9.73 -21.04 -6.77
CA SER A 329 -11.06 -20.48 -6.57
C SER A 329 -11.84 -21.43 -5.66
N ASP A 330 -12.32 -20.94 -4.51
CA ASP A 330 -13.43 -21.62 -3.85
C ASP A 330 -14.56 -21.75 -4.86
N LYS A 331 -15.19 -22.92 -4.87
CA LYS A 331 -16.10 -23.40 -5.90
C LYS A 331 -17.49 -22.73 -5.85
N SER A 332 -17.59 -21.48 -5.38
CA SER A 332 -18.87 -20.80 -5.17
C SER A 332 -18.86 -19.27 -5.37
N GLU A 333 -17.95 -18.70 -6.18
CA GLU A 333 -18.19 -17.32 -6.67
C GLU A 333 -19.35 -17.38 -7.69
N SER A 334 -20.50 -16.78 -7.37
CA SER A 334 -21.60 -16.59 -8.33
C SER A 334 -21.07 -15.88 -9.58
N ASP A 335 -21.44 -16.35 -10.78
CA ASP A 335 -21.01 -15.78 -12.05
C ASP A 335 -21.28 -14.26 -12.14
N GLU A 336 -22.30 -13.78 -11.43
CA GLU A 336 -22.63 -12.36 -11.36
C GLU A 336 -21.59 -11.55 -10.55
N GLN A 337 -21.04 -12.12 -9.49
CA GLN A 337 -19.99 -11.48 -8.69
C GLN A 337 -18.68 -11.40 -9.49
N ARG A 338 -18.34 -12.47 -10.21
CA ARG A 338 -17.19 -12.50 -11.13
C ARG A 338 -17.33 -11.44 -12.23
N ALA A 339 -18.51 -11.31 -12.82
CA ALA A 339 -18.80 -10.27 -13.82
C ALA A 339 -18.66 -8.86 -13.22
N ARG A 340 -19.16 -8.63 -12.01
CA ARG A 340 -19.04 -7.34 -11.31
C ARG A 340 -17.58 -6.96 -11.04
N ASP A 341 -16.76 -7.93 -10.66
CA ASP A 341 -15.35 -7.72 -10.38
C ASP A 341 -14.56 -7.39 -11.65
N ILE A 342 -14.80 -8.12 -12.73
CA ILE A 342 -14.19 -7.86 -14.04
C ILE A 342 -14.57 -6.46 -14.53
N ALA A 343 -15.85 -6.09 -14.40
CA ALA A 343 -16.36 -4.78 -14.77
C ALA A 343 -15.69 -3.64 -13.97
N TRP A 344 -15.55 -3.81 -12.66
CA TRP A 344 -14.89 -2.84 -11.78
C TRP A 344 -13.42 -2.64 -12.14
N ILE A 345 -12.74 -3.73 -12.51
CA ILE A 345 -11.32 -3.76 -12.87
C ILE A 345 -11.08 -3.09 -14.22
N MET A 346 -11.85 -3.45 -15.25
CA MET A 346 -11.74 -2.81 -16.55
C MET A 346 -12.09 -1.32 -16.47
N GLY A 347 -13.12 -0.97 -15.68
CA GLY A 347 -13.45 0.42 -15.38
C GLY A 347 -12.29 1.17 -14.75
N THR A 348 -11.63 0.58 -13.74
CA THR A 348 -10.51 1.22 -13.04
C THR A 348 -9.28 1.40 -13.94
N LEU A 349 -8.95 0.41 -14.78
CA LEU A 349 -7.86 0.53 -15.76
C LEU A 349 -8.13 1.65 -16.77
N VAL A 350 -9.34 1.71 -17.33
CA VAL A 350 -9.74 2.78 -18.27
C VAL A 350 -9.77 4.15 -17.57
N PHE A 351 -10.17 4.19 -16.29
CA PHE A 351 -10.16 5.41 -15.49
C PHE A 351 -8.74 5.92 -15.27
N ILE A 352 -7.78 5.04 -14.97
CA ILE A 352 -6.37 5.41 -14.80
C ILE A 352 -5.83 6.00 -16.10
N VAL A 353 -6.12 5.37 -17.25
CA VAL A 353 -5.69 5.87 -18.56
C VAL A 353 -6.21 7.29 -18.81
N GLY A 354 -7.51 7.53 -18.67
CA GLY A 354 -8.06 8.88 -18.87
C GLY A 354 -7.65 9.88 -17.79
N GLY A 355 -7.68 9.48 -16.52
CA GLY A 355 -7.40 10.34 -15.37
C GLY A 355 -5.95 10.81 -15.31
N VAL A 356 -4.99 9.94 -15.65
CA VAL A 356 -3.57 10.29 -15.73
C VAL A 356 -3.32 11.29 -16.85
N ASN A 357 -3.87 11.08 -18.04
CA ASN A 357 -3.73 12.01 -19.16
C ASN A 357 -4.29 13.42 -18.86
N ILE A 358 -5.46 13.50 -18.20
CA ILE A 358 -6.01 14.77 -17.73
C ILE A 358 -5.07 15.42 -16.71
N SER A 359 -4.64 14.66 -15.71
CA SER A 359 -3.83 15.18 -14.60
C SER A 359 -2.46 15.66 -15.07
N MET A 360 -1.84 14.97 -16.02
CA MET A 360 -0.58 15.39 -16.65
C MET A 360 -0.73 16.68 -17.45
N THR A 361 -1.89 16.91 -18.06
CA THR A 361 -2.17 18.14 -18.82
C THR A 361 -2.19 19.37 -17.91
N PHE A 362 -2.73 19.25 -16.70
CA PHE A 362 -2.86 20.38 -15.76
C PHE A 362 -1.73 20.49 -14.74
N PHE A 363 -1.12 19.37 -14.33
CA PHE A 363 -0.12 19.31 -13.27
C PHE A 363 1.10 18.46 -13.67
N PRO A 364 1.82 18.80 -14.75
CA PRO A 364 2.93 17.98 -15.26
C PRO A 364 4.05 17.78 -14.23
N SER A 365 4.28 18.76 -13.33
CA SER A 365 5.31 18.69 -12.29
C SER A 365 5.11 17.57 -11.27
N LEU A 366 3.86 17.14 -11.04
CA LEU A 366 3.56 16.01 -10.14
C LEU A 366 3.97 14.65 -10.73
N PHE A 367 4.12 14.59 -12.05
CA PHE A 367 4.38 13.36 -12.79
C PHE A 367 5.83 13.21 -13.26
N ILE A 368 6.69 14.21 -13.01
CA ILE A 368 8.14 14.15 -13.30
C ILE A 368 8.81 12.91 -12.67
N PRO A 369 8.52 12.51 -11.41
CA PRO A 369 9.07 11.29 -10.83
C PRO A 369 8.52 9.99 -11.46
N PHE A 370 7.44 10.07 -12.22
CA PHE A 370 6.68 8.94 -12.75
C PHE A 370 6.74 8.85 -14.28
N THR A 371 7.65 9.57 -14.94
CA THR A 371 7.81 9.62 -16.41
C THR A 371 7.91 8.23 -17.04
N MET A 372 8.52 7.28 -16.34
CA MET A 372 8.62 5.87 -16.77
C MET A 372 7.30 5.10 -16.75
N LEU A 373 6.34 5.51 -15.91
CA LEU A 373 4.99 4.90 -15.86
C LEU A 373 4.02 5.68 -16.75
N THR A 374 4.12 7.01 -16.74
CA THR A 374 3.26 7.85 -17.56
C THR A 374 3.56 7.70 -19.04
N SER A 375 4.81 7.44 -19.45
CA SER A 375 5.16 7.17 -20.85
C SER A 375 4.43 5.99 -21.49
N TRP A 376 3.84 5.08 -20.69
CA TRP A 376 3.04 3.95 -21.19
C TRP A 376 1.56 4.30 -21.38
N ILE A 377 1.12 5.45 -20.87
CA ILE A 377 -0.28 5.87 -20.81
C ILE A 377 -0.46 7.25 -21.48
N ASP A 378 0.60 8.02 -21.61
CA ASP A 378 0.61 9.40 -22.09
C ASP A 378 0.28 9.45 -23.59
N MET A 379 -0.92 9.92 -23.88
CA MET A 379 -1.44 10.10 -25.23
C MET A 379 -1.14 11.50 -25.78
N SER A 380 -0.37 12.33 -25.06
CA SER A 380 -0.02 13.68 -25.46
C SER A 380 0.75 13.74 -26.78
N VAL A 381 1.38 12.62 -27.17
CA VAL A 381 2.10 12.49 -28.45
C VAL A 381 1.17 12.55 -29.67
N VAL A 382 -0.11 12.20 -29.54
CA VAL A 382 -1.10 12.26 -30.63
C VAL A 382 -2.02 13.48 -30.50
N MET A 383 -2.42 13.80 -29.28
CA MET A 383 -3.37 14.87 -29.00
C MET A 383 -2.76 15.80 -27.97
N VAL A 384 -2.65 17.09 -28.27
CA VAL A 384 -2.13 18.10 -27.32
C VAL A 384 -3.25 19.08 -26.94
N GLY A 385 -3.36 19.40 -25.66
CA GLY A 385 -4.31 20.40 -25.17
C GLY A 385 -5.76 19.90 -25.15
N ILE A 386 -6.69 20.67 -25.72
CA ILE A 386 -8.14 20.43 -25.60
C ILE A 386 -8.58 19.04 -26.11
N PRO A 387 -8.10 18.53 -27.27
CA PRO A 387 -8.47 17.19 -27.74
C PRO A 387 -8.07 16.06 -26.79
N LEU A 388 -6.91 16.16 -26.14
CA LEU A 388 -6.44 15.16 -25.17
C LEU A 388 -7.36 15.12 -23.95
N VAL A 389 -7.71 16.30 -23.43
CA VAL A 389 -8.60 16.43 -22.28
C VAL A 389 -9.98 15.87 -22.61
N LEU A 390 -10.53 16.16 -23.80
CA LEU A 390 -11.83 15.65 -24.23
C LEU A 390 -11.85 14.13 -24.36
N VAL A 391 -10.89 13.54 -25.07
CA VAL A 391 -10.79 12.07 -25.23
C VAL A 391 -10.61 11.40 -23.87
N SER A 392 -9.77 11.96 -23.01
CA SER A 392 -9.52 11.44 -21.68
C SER A 392 -10.74 11.56 -20.76
N LEU A 393 -11.53 12.62 -20.89
CA LEU A 393 -12.76 12.81 -20.14
C LEU A 393 -13.84 11.81 -20.59
N VAL A 394 -13.92 11.53 -21.88
CA VAL A 394 -14.79 10.47 -22.40
C VAL A 394 -14.36 9.10 -21.90
N LEU A 395 -13.05 8.80 -21.84
CA LEU A 395 -12.55 7.55 -21.24
C LEU A 395 -12.92 7.43 -19.76
N VAL A 396 -12.81 8.52 -18.98
CA VAL A 396 -13.24 8.55 -17.57
C VAL A 396 -14.75 8.31 -17.43
N LEU A 397 -15.57 8.88 -18.30
CA LEU A 397 -17.03 8.61 -18.29
C LEU A 397 -17.33 7.16 -18.69
N CYS A 398 -16.61 6.63 -19.67
CA CYS A 398 -16.74 5.23 -20.07
C CYS A 398 -16.27 4.27 -18.98
N ALA A 399 -15.27 4.64 -18.19
CA ALA A 399 -14.82 3.88 -17.03
C ALA A 399 -15.94 3.71 -16.00
N ILE A 400 -16.67 4.78 -15.70
CA ILE A 400 -17.83 4.72 -14.80
C ILE A 400 -18.90 3.79 -15.39
N GLY A 401 -19.17 3.91 -16.70
CA GLY A 401 -20.12 3.03 -17.36
C GLY A 401 -19.69 1.56 -17.45
N LEU A 402 -18.39 1.28 -17.55
CA LEU A 402 -17.80 -0.06 -17.48
C LEU A 402 -17.99 -0.67 -16.09
N VAL A 403 -17.76 0.09 -15.01
CA VAL A 403 -18.04 -0.37 -13.63
C VAL A 403 -19.52 -0.74 -13.47
N LEU A 404 -20.41 0.01 -14.12
CA LEU A 404 -21.85 -0.22 -14.12
C LEU A 404 -22.30 -1.32 -15.11
N ARG A 405 -21.37 -1.98 -15.81
CA ARG A 405 -21.62 -3.04 -16.80
C ARG A 405 -22.43 -2.60 -18.03
N ILE A 406 -22.36 -1.33 -18.40
CA ILE A 406 -23.14 -0.75 -19.50
C ILE A 406 -22.51 -1.09 -20.85
N ARG A 407 -23.33 -1.60 -21.77
CA ARG A 407 -22.90 -2.00 -23.12
C ARG A 407 -22.43 -0.83 -23.99
N THR A 408 -23.08 0.31 -23.91
CA THR A 408 -22.71 1.51 -24.69
C THR A 408 -21.37 2.08 -24.24
N ALA A 409 -21.09 2.10 -22.94
CA ALA A 409 -19.80 2.53 -22.39
C ALA A 409 -18.65 1.62 -22.82
N TRP A 410 -18.88 0.30 -22.85
CA TRP A 410 -17.93 -0.67 -23.39
C TRP A 410 -17.61 -0.41 -24.86
N ALA A 411 -18.62 -0.19 -25.70
CA ALA A 411 -18.43 0.05 -27.13
C ALA A 411 -17.63 1.33 -27.41
N ILE A 412 -17.93 2.41 -26.67
CA ILE A 412 -17.22 3.70 -26.81
C ILE A 412 -15.77 3.57 -26.33
N ALA A 413 -15.54 2.95 -25.16
CA ALA A 413 -14.18 2.72 -24.64
C ALA A 413 -13.33 1.90 -25.60
N MET A 414 -13.89 0.81 -26.14
CA MET A 414 -13.21 -0.05 -27.10
C MET A 414 -12.83 0.72 -28.38
N THR A 415 -13.76 1.49 -28.92
CA THR A 415 -13.55 2.27 -30.15
C THR A 415 -12.44 3.31 -29.94
N ILE A 416 -12.45 4.04 -28.82
CA ILE A 416 -11.42 5.03 -28.52
C ILE A 416 -10.06 4.36 -28.33
N LEU A 417 -9.98 3.28 -27.55
CA LEU A 417 -8.72 2.58 -27.29
C LEU A 417 -8.13 1.94 -28.55
N MET A 418 -8.95 1.38 -29.45
CA MET A 418 -8.47 0.84 -30.72
C MET A 418 -8.01 1.94 -31.67
N THR A 419 -8.74 3.06 -31.74
CA THR A 419 -8.41 4.15 -32.67
C THR A 419 -7.15 4.88 -32.21
N VAL A 420 -7.09 5.29 -30.95
CA VAL A 420 -5.95 6.01 -30.37
C VAL A 420 -4.74 5.08 -30.25
N GLY A 421 -4.94 3.84 -29.76
CA GLY A 421 -3.88 2.85 -29.63
C GLY A 421 -3.30 2.41 -30.98
N GLY A 422 -4.14 2.17 -31.97
CA GLY A 422 -3.71 1.84 -33.33
C GLY A 422 -2.93 2.97 -33.98
N TRP A 423 -3.35 4.21 -33.79
CA TRP A 423 -2.63 5.38 -34.30
C TRP A 423 -1.25 5.55 -33.65
N LEU A 424 -1.19 5.46 -32.32
CA LEU A 424 0.06 5.53 -31.55
C LEU A 424 1.06 4.45 -31.96
N PHE A 425 0.56 3.24 -32.18
CA PHE A 425 1.39 2.09 -32.54
C PHE A 425 1.98 2.21 -33.95
N LEU A 426 1.23 2.75 -34.91
CA LEU A 426 1.62 2.78 -36.32
C LEU A 426 2.38 4.04 -36.75
N PHE A 427 2.09 5.21 -36.15
CA PHE A 427 2.51 6.49 -36.74
C PHE A 427 3.38 7.38 -35.83
N SER A 428 3.34 7.20 -34.50
CA SER A 428 3.91 8.18 -33.56
C SER A 428 5.21 7.76 -32.86
N GLY A 429 5.79 6.62 -33.24
CA GLY A 429 7.03 6.09 -32.61
C GLY A 429 6.89 5.68 -31.13
N THR A 430 5.71 5.87 -30.54
CA THR A 430 5.35 5.57 -29.15
C THR A 430 4.64 4.22 -29.07
N TRP A 431 5.40 3.17 -29.42
CA TRP A 431 4.89 1.80 -29.46
C TRP A 431 4.37 1.32 -28.09
N GLN A 432 4.90 1.86 -26.99
CA GLN A 432 4.51 1.53 -25.61
C GLN A 432 3.05 1.87 -25.32
N VAL A 433 2.63 3.11 -25.60
CA VAL A 433 1.26 3.59 -25.36
C VAL A 433 0.27 2.92 -26.30
N GLY A 434 0.67 2.71 -27.56
CA GLY A 434 -0.11 1.97 -28.54
C GLY A 434 -0.36 0.53 -28.12
N PHE A 435 0.69 -0.16 -27.65
CA PHE A 435 0.60 -1.53 -27.15
C PHE A 435 -0.35 -1.64 -25.95
N VAL A 436 -0.21 -0.79 -24.93
CA VAL A 436 -1.08 -0.82 -23.73
C VAL A 436 -2.54 -0.57 -24.09
N SER A 437 -2.80 0.40 -24.96
CA SER A 437 -4.16 0.75 -25.37
C SER A 437 -4.83 -0.38 -26.17
N LEU A 438 -4.11 -0.98 -27.11
CA LEU A 438 -4.60 -2.12 -27.91
C LEU A 438 -4.78 -3.38 -27.08
N PHE A 439 -3.87 -3.62 -26.14
CA PHE A 439 -3.95 -4.75 -25.23
C PHE A 439 -5.16 -4.63 -24.28
N LEU A 440 -5.39 -3.44 -23.71
CA LEU A 440 -6.58 -3.15 -22.91
C LEU A 440 -7.87 -3.32 -23.73
N ALA A 441 -7.88 -2.85 -24.99
CA ALA A 441 -9.01 -3.06 -25.90
C ALA A 441 -9.27 -4.55 -26.20
N THR A 442 -8.21 -5.35 -26.35
CA THR A 442 -8.29 -6.80 -26.60
C THR A 442 -8.89 -7.53 -25.40
N ILE A 443 -8.47 -7.17 -24.18
CA ILE A 443 -9.04 -7.74 -22.95
C ILE A 443 -10.51 -7.33 -22.78
N LEU A 444 -10.83 -6.07 -23.02
CA LEU A 444 -12.22 -5.57 -23.02
C LEU A 444 -13.08 -6.33 -24.02
N PHE A 445 -12.55 -6.65 -25.20
CA PHE A 445 -13.26 -7.44 -26.20
C PHE A 445 -13.51 -8.88 -25.77
N TRP A 446 -12.51 -9.54 -25.18
CA TRP A 446 -12.65 -10.90 -24.67
C TRP A 446 -13.74 -10.96 -23.59
N GLN A 447 -13.79 -9.96 -22.72
CA GLN A 447 -14.75 -9.89 -21.60
C GLN A 447 -16.09 -9.24 -21.98
N ARG A 448 -16.43 -9.14 -23.27
CA ARG A 448 -17.66 -8.46 -23.75
C ARG A 448 -18.95 -8.98 -23.11
N GLU A 449 -19.01 -10.24 -22.74
CA GLU A 449 -20.19 -10.89 -22.13
C GLU A 449 -20.52 -10.32 -20.74
N VAL A 450 -19.56 -9.65 -20.10
CA VAL A 450 -19.74 -8.97 -18.82
C VAL A 450 -20.52 -7.64 -18.97
N PHE A 451 -20.48 -7.02 -20.16
CA PHE A 451 -21.03 -5.68 -20.43
C PHE A 451 -22.33 -5.75 -21.23
N ASP A 452 -23.31 -6.43 -20.66
CA ASP A 452 -24.60 -6.76 -21.29
C ASP A 452 -25.73 -5.77 -20.95
N ARG A 453 -25.56 -4.91 -19.92
CA ARG A 453 -26.65 -4.08 -19.42
C ARG A 453 -26.94 -2.91 -20.37
N PRO A 454 -28.21 -2.68 -20.74
CA PRO A 454 -28.62 -1.48 -21.47
C PRO A 454 -28.55 -0.25 -20.56
N PHE A 455 -28.42 0.93 -21.15
CA PHE A 455 -28.30 2.19 -20.42
C PHE A 455 -29.47 2.47 -19.47
N ASP A 456 -30.67 2.00 -19.81
CA ASP A 456 -31.90 2.16 -19.00
C ASP A 456 -31.87 1.37 -17.67
N ALA A 457 -30.98 0.38 -17.55
CA ALA A 457 -30.83 -0.40 -16.32
C ALA A 457 -30.36 0.45 -15.11
N ILE A 458 -29.71 1.59 -15.36
CA ILE A 458 -29.29 2.53 -14.31
C ILE A 458 -30.50 3.15 -13.60
N ARG A 459 -31.55 3.50 -14.37
CA ARG A 459 -32.76 4.12 -13.81
C ARG A 459 -33.51 3.15 -12.90
N VAL A 460 -33.61 1.90 -13.32
CA VAL A 460 -34.24 0.82 -12.54
C VAL A 460 -33.46 0.57 -11.24
N GLN A 461 -32.13 0.48 -11.31
CA GLN A 461 -31.30 0.24 -10.13
C GLN A 461 -31.32 1.42 -9.13
N GLN A 462 -31.35 2.66 -9.61
CA GLN A 462 -31.53 3.83 -8.75
C GLN A 462 -32.90 3.84 -8.07
N GLN A 463 -33.95 3.48 -8.80
CA GLN A 463 -35.32 3.44 -8.27
C GLN A 463 -35.46 2.36 -7.18
N ASP A 464 -34.92 1.16 -7.41
CA ASP A 464 -34.87 0.11 -6.39
C ASP A 464 -34.08 0.54 -5.15
N SER A 465 -32.92 1.19 -5.33
CA SER A 465 -32.10 1.65 -4.19
C SER A 465 -32.81 2.69 -3.32
N LEU A 466 -33.59 3.59 -3.93
CA LEU A 466 -34.40 4.58 -3.22
C LEU A 466 -35.55 3.92 -2.45
N GLU A 467 -36.23 2.95 -3.05
CA GLU A 467 -37.27 2.17 -2.36
C GLU A 467 -36.70 1.38 -1.16
N TRP A 468 -35.51 0.81 -1.30
CA TRP A 468 -34.84 0.11 -0.21
C TRP A 468 -34.41 1.06 0.91
N GLU A 469 -33.90 2.26 0.59
CA GLU A 469 -33.59 3.29 1.59
C GLU A 469 -34.84 3.79 2.32
N GLU A 470 -35.97 3.95 1.63
CA GLU A 470 -37.25 4.29 2.26
C GLU A 470 -37.74 3.19 3.20
N LYS A 471 -37.66 1.92 2.79
CA LYS A 471 -38.00 0.77 3.63
C LYS A 471 -37.07 0.68 4.85
N ALA A 472 -35.78 0.93 4.68
CA ALA A 472 -34.79 0.92 5.77
C ALA A 472 -35.06 2.03 6.79
N LYS A 473 -35.36 3.26 6.33
CA LYS A 473 -35.77 4.38 7.20
C LYS A 473 -37.04 4.06 7.98
N ARG A 474 -38.05 3.48 7.31
CA ARG A 474 -39.31 3.06 7.95
C ARG A 474 -39.06 1.98 9.02
N GLY A 475 -38.13 1.05 8.77
CA GLY A 475 -37.69 0.06 9.75
C GLY A 475 -36.97 0.66 10.96
N GLU A 476 -36.10 1.66 10.76
CA GLU A 476 -35.45 2.38 11.87
C GLU A 476 -36.42 3.18 12.72
N GLU A 477 -37.44 3.80 12.11
CA GLU A 477 -38.50 4.51 12.82
C GLU A 477 -39.32 3.57 13.72
N ILE A 478 -39.69 2.40 13.21
CA ILE A 478 -40.40 1.37 13.98
C ILE A 478 -39.53 0.89 15.14
N ARG A 479 -38.25 0.58 14.89
CA ARG A 479 -37.28 0.18 15.93
C ARG A 479 -37.17 1.23 17.03
N ASN A 480 -37.04 2.50 16.65
CA ASN A 480 -36.93 3.60 17.61
C ASN A 480 -38.21 3.82 18.41
N ARG A 481 -39.38 3.55 17.82
CA ARG A 481 -40.68 3.60 18.51
C ARG A 481 -40.78 2.51 19.58
N TYR A 482 -40.42 1.26 19.22
CA TYR A 482 -40.37 0.14 20.16
C TYR A 482 -39.40 0.38 21.32
N ILE A 483 -38.19 0.91 21.06
CA ILE A 483 -37.20 1.25 22.10
C ILE A 483 -37.73 2.32 23.06
N LYS A 484 -38.50 3.29 22.56
CA LYS A 484 -39.10 4.35 23.36
C LYS A 484 -40.23 3.82 24.25
N GLU A 485 -41.05 2.92 23.73
CA GLU A 485 -42.12 2.25 24.49
C GLU A 485 -41.57 1.31 25.58
N THR A 486 -40.54 0.52 25.28
CA THR A 486 -39.89 -0.33 26.31
C THR A 486 -39.18 0.49 27.38
N LYS A 487 -38.60 1.64 27.02
CA LYS A 487 -37.97 2.54 27.99
C LYS A 487 -39.01 3.20 28.91
N ASN A 488 -40.16 3.59 28.37
CA ASN A 488 -41.27 4.13 29.17
C ASN A 488 -41.88 3.06 30.09
N SER A 489 -42.10 1.83 29.62
CA SER A 489 -42.63 0.75 30.48
C SER A 489 -41.65 0.35 31.60
N SER A 490 -40.34 0.47 31.38
CA SER A 490 -39.32 0.24 32.40
C SER A 490 -39.20 1.36 33.44
N LEU A 491 -39.67 2.58 33.11
CA LEU A 491 -39.74 3.71 34.04
C LEU A 491 -41.00 3.59 34.91
N ASP A 492 -42.13 3.20 34.32
CA ASP A 492 -43.39 3.01 35.05
C ASP A 492 -43.29 1.85 36.06
N ALA A 493 -42.65 0.73 35.68
CA ALA A 493 -42.43 -0.40 36.59
C ALA A 493 -41.49 -0.10 37.78
N ASN A 494 -40.67 0.96 37.68
CA ASN A 494 -39.76 1.39 38.76
C ASN A 494 -40.39 2.43 39.69
N VAL A 495 -41.51 3.03 39.30
CA VAL A 495 -42.30 3.94 40.16
C VAL A 495 -43.21 3.14 41.09
N ASP A 496 -43.83 2.06 40.60
CA ASP A 496 -44.70 1.20 41.41
C ASP A 496 -43.95 0.38 42.48
N ASN A 497 -42.66 0.13 42.30
CA ASN A 497 -41.86 -0.65 43.25
C ASN A 497 -41.23 0.20 44.39
N LYS A 498 -41.54 1.51 44.44
CA LYS A 498 -41.10 2.42 45.52
C LYS A 498 -42.23 2.87 46.45
N SER A 499 -43.47 2.40 46.22
CA SER A 499 -44.65 2.79 47.00
C SER A 499 -45.27 1.66 47.82
N ASN A 500 -44.56 0.55 48.07
CA ASN A 500 -44.97 -0.50 49.01
C ASN A 500 -43.99 -0.64 50.17
#